data_AF-A0A183VCT7-F1
#
_entry.id   AF-A0A183VCT7-F1
#
_cell.length_a   1.000
_cell.length_b   1.000
_cell.length_c   1.000
_cell.angle_alpha   90.00
_cell.angle_beta   90.00
_cell.angle_gamma   90.00
#
_symmetry.space_group_name_H-M   'P 1'
#
loop_
_entity.id
_entity.type
_entity.pdbx_description
1 polymer ?
#
loop_
_entity_poly.entity_id
_entity_poly.type
_entity_poly.pdbx_seq_one_letter_code
_entity_poly.pdbx_strand_id
1 'polypeptide(L)'
;MDELEDMCQTAANLAATEYYKIVLIVKCIAFAIGTMLFFSLFFVQGSYSFFHPNARLLLIMNQVWAICGCATYAILDGYNYWRFSTHYSNPCDYLVSAQLSVAMRAPSDICLYGQTLSILMLAIERIIATVRIRSYESSTSTLIAWIMIVAEVIHANRFFTPNGFLFASCVHGIWRKTYGADWGWE
;
A
#
# COMPACT_ATOMS: atom_id res chain seq x y z
N MET A 1 -24.20 22.78 -5.06
CA MET A 1 -25.19 22.08 -4.22
C MET A 1 -25.46 20.71 -4.83
N ASP A 2 -25.69 20.68 -6.15
CA ASP A 2 -25.90 19.48 -6.96
C ASP A 2 -24.78 18.41 -6.84
N GLU A 3 -23.51 18.82 -6.75
CA GLU A 3 -22.37 17.89 -6.70
C GLU A 3 -22.28 17.11 -5.36
N LEU A 4 -22.57 17.76 -4.24
CA LEU A 4 -22.58 17.10 -2.93
C LEU A 4 -23.71 16.07 -2.84
N GLU A 5 -24.88 16.40 -3.40
CA GLU A 5 -26.04 15.51 -3.43
C GLU A 5 -25.76 14.26 -4.28
N ASP A 6 -25.06 14.41 -5.41
CA ASP A 6 -24.63 13.30 -6.27
C ASP A 6 -23.64 12.35 -5.56
N MET A 7 -22.66 12.89 -4.83
CA MET A 7 -21.73 12.08 -4.03
C MET A 7 -22.44 11.30 -2.92
N CYS A 8 -23.38 11.94 -2.22
CA CYS A 8 -24.17 11.28 -1.18
C CYS A 8 -25.04 10.15 -1.76
N GLN A 9 -25.69 10.39 -2.90
CA GLN A 9 -26.53 9.39 -3.55
C GLN A 9 -25.72 8.19 -4.05
N THR A 10 -24.53 8.45 -4.59
CA THR A 10 -23.59 7.40 -5.01
C THR A 10 -23.14 6.53 -3.84
N ALA A 11 -22.78 7.14 -2.71
CA ALA A 11 -22.38 6.41 -1.51
C ALA A 11 -23.51 5.52 -0.95
N ALA A 12 -24.75 6.04 -0.94
CA ALA A 12 -25.93 5.29 -0.53
C ALA A 12 -26.24 4.11 -1.48
N ASN A 13 -26.11 4.32 -2.80
CA ASN A 13 -26.29 3.26 -3.80
C ASN A 13 -25.23 2.16 -3.66
N LEU A 14 -23.97 2.51 -3.37
CA LEU A 14 -22.92 1.54 -3.06
C LEU A 14 -23.24 0.74 -1.79
N ALA A 15 -23.73 1.41 -0.74
CA ALA A 15 -24.12 0.77 0.52
C ALA A 15 -25.31 -0.18 0.37
N ALA A 16 -26.25 0.16 -0.52
CA ALA A 16 -27.42 -0.66 -0.85
C ALA A 16 -27.05 -1.91 -1.67
N THR A 17 -25.94 -1.86 -2.41
CA THR A 17 -25.50 -2.96 -3.28
C THR A 17 -24.81 -4.06 -2.47
N GLU A 18 -25.43 -5.23 -2.38
CA GLU A 18 -24.87 -6.39 -1.67
C GLU A 18 -23.54 -6.89 -2.28
N TYR A 19 -23.38 -6.78 -3.60
CA TYR A 19 -22.15 -7.18 -4.29
C TYR A 19 -20.90 -6.47 -3.75
N TYR A 20 -21.02 -5.19 -3.40
CA TYR A 20 -19.88 -4.42 -2.89
C TYR A 20 -19.43 -4.93 -1.51
N LYS A 21 -20.39 -5.30 -0.65
CA LYS A 21 -20.12 -5.91 0.66
C LYS A 21 -19.44 -7.27 0.52
N ILE A 22 -19.86 -8.09 -0.45
CA ILE A 22 -19.23 -9.38 -0.75
C ILE A 22 -17.76 -9.17 -1.18
N VAL A 23 -17.48 -8.20 -2.06
CA VAL A 23 -16.11 -7.91 -2.49
C VAL A 23 -15.22 -7.50 -1.30
N LEU A 24 -15.74 -6.69 -0.37
CA LEU A 24 -15.00 -6.31 0.84
C LEU A 24 -14.66 -7.52 1.72
N ILE A 25 -15.62 -8.44 1.92
CA ILE A 25 -15.39 -9.67 2.69
C ILE A 25 -14.31 -10.54 2.00
N VAL A 26 -14.42 -10.73 0.69
CA VAL A 26 -13.44 -11.51 -0.07
C VAL A 26 -12.03 -10.91 0.04
N LYS A 27 -11.91 -9.59 -0.02
CA LYS A 27 -10.64 -8.89 0.18
C LYS A 27 -10.08 -9.11 1.59
N CYS A 28 -10.89 -8.95 2.62
CA CYS A 28 -10.47 -9.24 4.00
C CYS A 28 -9.95 -10.68 4.17
N ILE A 29 -10.62 -11.66 3.58
CA ILE A 29 -10.17 -13.06 3.59
C ILE A 29 -8.83 -13.20 2.85
N ALA A 30 -8.70 -12.59 1.66
CA ALA A 30 -7.47 -12.63 0.89
C ALA A 30 -6.28 -12.02 1.65
N PHE A 31 -6.48 -10.88 2.33
CA PHE A 31 -5.45 -10.26 3.16
C PHE A 31 -5.12 -11.07 4.42
N ALA A 32 -6.11 -11.74 5.02
CA ALA A 32 -5.88 -12.64 6.15
C ALA A 32 -5.01 -13.85 5.72
N ILE A 33 -5.35 -14.50 4.61
CA ILE A 33 -4.55 -15.60 4.03
C ILE A 33 -3.15 -15.10 3.67
N GLY A 34 -3.05 -13.95 3.01
CA GLY A 34 -1.77 -13.31 2.65
C GLY A 34 -0.89 -13.09 3.87
N THR A 35 -1.46 -12.51 4.95
CA THR A 35 -0.74 -12.28 6.21
C THR A 35 -0.24 -13.59 6.81
N MET A 36 -1.07 -14.65 6.84
CA MET A 36 -0.67 -15.96 7.36
C MET A 36 0.50 -16.58 6.57
N LEU A 37 0.44 -16.52 5.24
CA LEU A 37 1.50 -17.06 4.37
C LEU A 37 2.81 -16.30 4.56
N PHE A 38 2.75 -14.97 4.52
CA PHE A 38 3.89 -14.08 4.70
C PHE A 38 4.52 -14.19 6.08
N PHE A 39 3.70 -14.33 7.12
CA PHE A 39 4.16 -14.59 8.48
C PHE A 39 4.84 -15.96 8.57
N SER A 40 4.25 -17.00 7.99
CA SER A 40 4.84 -18.34 7.99
C SER A 40 6.21 -18.36 7.31
N LEU A 41 6.36 -17.67 6.16
CA LEU A 41 7.63 -17.52 5.46
C LEU A 41 8.71 -16.81 6.29
N PHE A 42 8.32 -15.93 7.21
CA PHE A 42 9.25 -15.26 8.12
C PHE A 42 9.88 -16.22 9.14
N PHE A 43 9.11 -17.21 9.64
CA PHE A 43 9.60 -18.18 10.63
C PHE A 43 10.41 -19.32 10.04
N VAL A 44 10.27 -19.59 8.73
CA VAL A 44 11.12 -20.56 8.03
C VAL A 44 12.50 -19.94 7.84
N GLN A 45 13.34 -20.03 8.88
CA GLN A 45 14.70 -19.47 8.91
C GLN A 45 15.58 -19.96 7.74
N GLY A 46 15.27 -21.14 7.18
CA GLY A 46 15.97 -21.72 6.03
C GLY A 46 15.68 -21.06 4.68
N SER A 47 14.54 -20.37 4.51
CA SER A 47 14.18 -19.76 3.21
C SER A 47 15.15 -18.66 2.78
N TYR A 48 15.74 -17.95 3.75
CA TYR A 48 16.62 -16.82 3.47
C TYR A 48 18.11 -17.14 3.61
N SER A 49 18.48 -18.33 4.08
CA SER A 49 19.88 -18.68 4.35
C SER A 49 20.70 -18.94 3.09
N PHE A 50 20.04 -19.24 1.96
CA PHE A 50 20.70 -19.46 0.66
C PHE A 50 21.18 -18.14 0.01
N PHE A 51 20.61 -17.00 0.42
CA PHE A 51 20.88 -15.73 -0.22
C PHE A 51 22.02 -14.96 0.45
N HIS A 52 22.77 -14.22 -0.36
CA HIS A 52 23.78 -13.27 0.12
C HIS A 52 23.15 -12.30 1.15
N PRO A 53 23.88 -11.91 2.21
CA PRO A 53 23.33 -11.09 3.31
C PRO A 53 22.66 -9.79 2.85
N ASN A 54 23.13 -9.17 1.76
CA ASN A 54 22.48 -7.99 1.16
C ASN A 54 21.07 -8.29 0.64
N ALA A 55 20.95 -9.30 -0.23
CA ALA A 55 19.67 -9.72 -0.77
C ALA A 55 18.72 -10.24 0.31
N ARG A 56 19.26 -10.93 1.32
CA ARG A 56 18.50 -11.38 2.48
C ARG A 56 17.84 -10.22 3.22
N LEU A 57 18.58 -9.13 3.46
CA LEU A 57 18.04 -7.98 4.17
C LEU A 57 16.93 -7.29 3.36
N LEU A 58 17.12 -7.13 2.04
CA LEU A 58 16.09 -6.58 1.15
C LEU A 58 14.82 -7.44 1.09
N LEU A 59 14.99 -8.77 1.05
CA LEU A 59 13.86 -9.71 1.08
C LEU A 59 13.09 -9.62 2.41
N ILE A 60 13.79 -9.52 3.53
CA ILE A 60 13.16 -9.32 4.85
C ILE A 60 12.39 -8.00 4.88
N MET A 61 12.96 -6.91 4.37
CA MET A 61 12.26 -5.62 4.33
C MET A 61 11.03 -5.65 3.42
N ASN A 62 11.13 -6.23 2.23
CA ASN A 62 9.98 -6.47 1.35
C ASN A 62 8.89 -7.29 2.06
N GLN A 63 9.30 -8.28 2.85
CA GLN A 63 8.38 -9.12 3.62
C GLN A 63 7.68 -8.34 4.74
N VAL A 64 8.41 -7.44 5.41
CA VAL A 64 7.85 -6.52 6.42
C VAL A 64 6.84 -5.57 5.78
N TRP A 65 7.16 -4.97 4.63
CA TRP A 65 6.23 -4.13 3.87
C TRP A 65 4.95 -4.88 3.48
N ALA A 66 5.06 -6.14 3.04
CA ALA A 66 3.92 -6.97 2.70
C ALA A 66 3.01 -7.26 3.90
N ILE A 67 3.58 -7.56 5.08
CA ILE A 67 2.82 -7.80 6.32
C ILE A 67 2.12 -6.52 6.77
N CYS A 68 2.83 -5.39 6.81
CA CYS A 68 2.25 -4.09 7.15
C CYS A 68 1.15 -3.67 6.14
N GLY A 69 1.38 -3.92 4.84
CA GLY A 69 0.40 -3.67 3.78
C GLY A 69 -0.87 -4.49 3.98
N CYS A 70 -0.74 -5.80 4.20
CA CYS A 70 -1.92 -6.65 4.45
C CYS A 70 -2.70 -6.20 5.70
N ALA A 71 -2.01 -5.82 6.78
CA ALA A 71 -2.65 -5.33 7.99
C ALA A 71 -3.42 -4.01 7.77
N THR A 72 -2.80 -3.04 7.08
CA THR A 72 -3.44 -1.75 6.78
C THR A 72 -4.62 -1.89 5.82
N TYR A 73 -4.52 -2.74 4.80
CA TYR A 73 -5.66 -3.04 3.91
C TYR A 73 -6.80 -3.75 4.65
N ALA A 74 -6.51 -4.70 5.55
CA ALA A 74 -7.53 -5.35 6.35
C ALA A 74 -8.28 -4.37 7.27
N ILE A 75 -7.58 -3.40 7.86
CA ILE A 75 -8.20 -2.32 8.65
C ILE A 75 -9.07 -1.42 7.76
N LEU A 76 -8.57 -1.03 6.58
CA LEU A 76 -9.29 -0.17 5.64
C LEU A 76 -10.59 -0.84 5.14
N ASP A 77 -10.49 -2.06 4.63
CA ASP A 77 -11.64 -2.80 4.11
C ASP A 77 -12.60 -3.21 5.24
N GLY A 78 -12.09 -3.54 6.43
CA GLY A 78 -12.89 -3.77 7.63
C GLY A 78 -13.69 -2.53 8.06
N TYR A 79 -13.06 -1.36 8.06
CA TYR A 79 -13.72 -0.09 8.35
C TYR A 79 -14.80 0.25 7.29
N ASN A 80 -14.48 0.06 6.01
CA ASN A 80 -15.45 0.24 4.93
C ASN A 80 -16.64 -0.72 5.08
N TYR A 81 -16.40 -1.99 5.39
CA TYR A 81 -17.46 -2.97 5.62
C TYR A 81 -18.36 -2.57 6.78
N TRP A 82 -17.77 -2.19 7.93
CA TRP A 82 -18.52 -1.74 9.10
C TRP A 82 -19.40 -0.51 8.79
N ARG A 83 -18.84 0.47 8.08
CA ARG A 83 -19.56 1.67 7.62
C ARG A 83 -20.74 1.31 6.72
N PHE A 84 -20.53 0.48 5.70
CA PHE A 84 -21.58 0.12 4.75
C PHE A 84 -22.59 -0.91 5.30
N SER A 85 -22.25 -1.61 6.37
CA SER A 85 -23.18 -2.48 7.10
C SER A 85 -24.09 -1.71 8.05
N THR A 86 -23.73 -0.48 8.42
CA THR A 86 -24.56 0.36 9.28
C THR A 86 -25.65 1.03 8.44
N HIS A 87 -26.90 0.94 8.90
CA HIS A 87 -28.03 1.60 8.25
C HIS A 87 -28.13 3.03 8.74
N TYR A 88 -27.88 3.99 7.84
CA TYR A 88 -28.11 5.41 8.10
C TYR A 88 -29.40 5.86 7.42
N SER A 89 -30.15 6.73 8.08
CA SER A 89 -31.37 7.33 7.52
C SER A 89 -31.06 8.40 6.47
N ASN A 90 -29.91 9.08 6.60
CA ASN A 90 -29.46 10.07 5.63
C ASN A 90 -28.35 9.50 4.73
N PRO A 91 -28.43 9.69 3.40
CA PRO A 91 -27.42 9.16 2.47
C PRO A 91 -26.03 9.81 2.65
N CYS A 92 -25.98 11.06 3.09
CA CYS A 92 -24.71 11.76 3.33
C CYS A 92 -23.93 11.25 4.56
N ASP A 93 -24.57 10.53 5.47
CA ASP A 93 -23.88 9.97 6.65
C ASP A 93 -22.95 8.80 6.28
N TYR A 94 -23.09 8.25 5.07
CA TYR A 94 -22.13 7.30 4.51
C TYR A 94 -20.83 7.97 4.05
N LEU A 95 -20.81 9.30 3.88
CA LEU A 95 -19.64 10.04 3.44
C LEU A 95 -18.65 10.24 4.61
N VAL A 96 -17.40 9.87 4.37
CA VAL A 96 -16.32 10.03 5.37
C VAL A 96 -15.61 11.34 5.10
N SER A 97 -15.21 12.06 6.16
CA SER A 97 -14.46 13.31 6.00
C SER A 97 -13.18 13.09 5.19
N ALA A 98 -12.84 14.04 4.32
CA ALA A 98 -11.67 13.93 3.44
C ALA A 98 -10.38 13.63 4.23
N GLN A 99 -10.21 14.26 5.39
CA GLN A 99 -9.07 14.03 6.28
C GLN A 99 -9.01 12.58 6.79
N LEU A 100 -10.15 11.99 7.16
CA LEU A 100 -10.21 10.62 7.63
C LEU A 100 -10.01 9.62 6.49
N SER A 101 -10.56 9.89 5.29
CA SER A 101 -10.34 9.06 4.10
C SER A 101 -8.85 8.97 3.75
N VAL A 102 -8.16 10.11 3.74
CA VAL A 102 -6.72 10.16 3.48
C VAL A 102 -5.92 9.49 4.59
N ALA A 103 -6.25 9.73 5.87
CA ALA A 103 -5.57 9.10 7.00
C ALA A 103 -5.70 7.57 7.00
N MET A 104 -6.84 7.03 6.55
CA MET A 104 -7.08 5.59 6.46
C MET A 104 -6.39 4.97 5.24
N ARG A 105 -6.27 5.70 4.12
CA ARG A 105 -5.71 5.17 2.88
C ARG A 105 -4.19 5.30 2.78
N ALA A 106 -3.63 6.39 3.31
CA ALA A 106 -2.20 6.68 3.22
C ALA A 106 -1.29 5.54 3.74
N PRO A 107 -1.58 4.87 4.87
CA PRO A 107 -0.75 3.76 5.34
C PRO A 107 -0.66 2.60 4.35
N SER A 108 -1.78 2.27 3.70
CA SER A 108 -1.84 1.19 2.71
C SER A 108 -1.06 1.52 1.44
N ASP A 109 -1.17 2.76 0.96
CA ASP A 109 -0.44 3.23 -0.21
C ASP A 109 1.07 3.30 0.05
N ILE A 110 1.49 3.75 1.25
CA ILE A 110 2.91 3.75 1.67
C ILE A 110 3.48 2.34 1.63
N CYS A 111 2.74 1.35 2.16
CA CYS A 111 3.21 -0.03 2.16
C CYS A 111 3.33 -0.60 0.74
N LEU A 112 2.39 -0.26 -0.16
CA LEU A 112 2.42 -0.68 -1.56
C LEU A 112 3.63 -0.08 -2.30
N TYR A 113 3.88 1.22 -2.12
CA TYR A 113 5.06 1.87 -2.70
C TYR A 113 6.37 1.35 -2.10
N GLY A 114 6.41 1.13 -0.79
CA GLY A 114 7.55 0.49 -0.12
C GLY A 114 7.86 -0.88 -0.71
N GLN A 115 6.84 -1.73 -0.86
CA GLN A 115 6.98 -3.06 -1.44
C GLN A 115 7.50 -3.04 -2.89
N THR A 116 6.93 -2.18 -3.75
CA THR A 116 7.38 -2.06 -5.14
C THR A 116 8.83 -1.56 -5.25
N LEU A 117 9.23 -0.60 -4.41
CA LEU A 117 10.62 -0.13 -4.35
C LEU A 117 11.56 -1.21 -3.82
N SER A 118 11.19 -1.97 -2.79
CA SER A 118 12.02 -3.07 -2.28
C SER A 118 12.25 -4.16 -3.34
N ILE A 119 11.24 -4.50 -4.14
CA ILE A 119 11.38 -5.45 -5.25
C ILE A 119 12.32 -4.89 -6.33
N LEU A 120 12.21 -3.59 -6.65
CA LEU A 120 13.10 -2.93 -7.60
C LEU A 120 14.55 -2.94 -7.12
N MET A 121 14.80 -2.61 -5.84
CA MET A 121 16.14 -2.64 -5.25
C MET A 121 16.72 -4.05 -5.20
N LEU A 122 15.88 -5.06 -4.95
CA LEU A 122 16.28 -6.46 -5.04
C LEU A 122 16.69 -6.83 -6.47
N ALA A 123 15.93 -6.40 -7.49
CA ALA A 123 16.29 -6.63 -8.89
C ALA A 123 17.64 -5.98 -9.25
N ILE A 124 17.88 -4.74 -8.79
CA ILE A 124 19.15 -4.04 -8.99
C ILE A 124 20.31 -4.78 -8.30
N GLU A 125 20.13 -5.24 -7.05
CA GLU A 125 21.12 -6.05 -6.33
C GLU A 125 21.50 -7.30 -7.13
N ARG A 126 20.51 -8.00 -7.69
CA ARG A 126 20.74 -9.20 -8.50
C ARG A 126 21.48 -8.93 -9.80
N ILE A 127 21.20 -7.80 -10.45
CA ILE A 127 21.94 -7.37 -11.65
C ILE A 127 23.40 -7.09 -11.28
N ILE A 128 23.65 -6.38 -10.18
CA ILE A 128 25.02 -6.07 -9.72
C ILE A 128 25.77 -7.36 -9.37
N ALA A 129 25.14 -8.29 -8.66
CA ALA A 129 25.74 -9.57 -8.30
C ALA A 129 26.11 -10.39 -9.54
N THR A 130 25.28 -10.36 -10.58
CA THR A 130 25.53 -11.07 -11.84
C THR A 130 26.66 -10.43 -12.64
N VAL A 131 26.70 -9.10 -12.75
CA VAL A 131 27.72 -8.37 -13.52
C VAL A 131 29.08 -8.38 -12.83
N ARG A 132 29.12 -8.39 -11.49
CA ARG A 132 30.35 -8.26 -10.70
C ARG A 132 30.62 -9.46 -9.78
N ILE A 133 30.35 -10.68 -10.22
CA ILE A 133 30.43 -11.89 -9.38
C ILE A 133 31.73 -12.01 -8.56
N ARG A 134 32.90 -11.81 -9.17
CA ARG A 134 34.21 -11.93 -8.49
C ARG A 134 34.44 -10.89 -7.38
N SER A 135 33.97 -9.65 -7.59
CA SER A 135 34.09 -8.58 -6.59
C SER A 135 32.97 -8.64 -5.57
N TYR A 136 31.84 -9.26 -5.92
CA TYR A 136 30.67 -9.38 -5.08
C TYR A 136 30.88 -10.48 -4.03
N GLU A 137 31.40 -11.64 -4.44
CA GLU A 137 31.73 -12.74 -3.52
C GLU A 137 32.87 -12.41 -2.56
N SER A 138 33.80 -11.52 -2.94
CA SER A 138 34.89 -11.09 -2.05
C SER A 138 34.47 -10.03 -1.02
N SER A 139 33.31 -9.40 -1.19
CA SER A 139 32.82 -8.32 -0.33
C SER A 139 31.55 -8.72 0.40
N THR A 140 31.68 -9.13 1.66
CA THR A 140 30.54 -9.45 2.56
C THR A 140 29.89 -8.20 3.16
N SER A 141 30.13 -7.01 2.61
CA SER A 141 29.65 -5.75 3.19
C SER A 141 28.14 -5.59 3.04
N THR A 142 27.45 -5.42 4.17
CA THR A 142 25.99 -5.17 4.23
C THR A 142 25.59 -3.71 4.04
N LEU A 143 26.58 -2.82 3.84
CA LEU A 143 26.40 -1.37 3.85
C LEU A 143 25.51 -0.90 2.68
N ILE A 144 25.65 -1.53 1.51
CA ILE A 144 24.85 -1.22 0.32
C ILE A 144 23.36 -1.52 0.56
N ALA A 145 23.04 -2.64 1.21
CA ALA A 145 21.67 -2.99 1.54
C ALA A 145 21.03 -1.98 2.51
N TRP A 146 21.77 -1.57 3.55
CA TRP A 146 21.28 -0.53 4.48
C TRP A 146 21.04 0.81 3.81
N ILE A 147 21.90 1.24 2.88
CA ILE A 147 21.69 2.47 2.12
C ILE A 147 20.40 2.38 1.30
N MET A 148 20.16 1.25 0.61
CA MET A 148 18.94 1.06 -0.19
C MET A 148 17.67 1.08 0.69
N ILE A 149 17.71 0.44 1.86
CA ILE A 149 16.58 0.44 2.80
C ILE A 149 16.32 1.84 3.36
N VAL A 150 17.37 2.58 3.74
CA VAL A 150 17.21 3.96 4.20
C VAL A 150 16.63 4.83 3.09
N ALA A 151 17.06 4.64 1.84
CA ALA A 151 16.49 5.34 0.70
C ALA A 151 15.00 5.02 0.49
N GLU A 152 14.60 3.75 0.61
CA GLU A 152 13.20 3.30 0.56
C GLU A 152 12.35 3.97 1.65
N VAL A 153 12.81 3.93 2.90
CA VAL A 153 12.10 4.53 4.04
C VAL A 153 12.00 6.06 3.90
N ILE A 154 13.04 6.73 3.41
CA ILE A 154 13.00 8.18 3.17
C ILE A 154 12.02 8.51 2.04
N HIS A 155 12.00 7.74 0.96
CA HIS A 155 11.09 7.97 -0.16
C HIS A 155 9.63 7.74 0.24
N ALA A 156 9.37 6.65 0.96
CA ALA A 156 8.06 6.31 1.52
C ALA A 156 7.53 7.43 2.45
N ASN A 157 8.38 7.98 3.32
CA ASN A 157 7.99 9.07 4.23
C ASN A 157 7.84 10.43 3.51
N ARG A 158 8.64 10.70 2.46
CA ARG A 158 8.54 11.97 1.72
C ARG A 158 7.22 12.11 0.97
N PHE A 159 6.59 11.00 0.58
CA PHE A 159 5.26 11.02 -0.02
C PHE A 159 4.19 11.59 0.92
N PHE A 160 4.39 11.51 2.24
CA PHE A 160 3.45 12.01 3.26
C PHE A 160 3.74 13.45 3.75
N THR A 161 4.90 14.03 3.41
CA THR A 161 5.12 15.46 3.69
C THR A 161 4.16 16.35 2.87
N PRO A 162 3.82 17.58 3.32
CA PRO A 162 2.91 18.47 2.58
C PRO A 162 3.29 18.71 1.10
N ASN A 163 4.55 18.48 0.73
CA ASN A 163 5.03 18.53 -0.66
C ASN A 163 4.66 17.29 -1.50
N GLY A 164 4.43 16.12 -0.88
CA GLY A 164 3.89 14.92 -1.54
C GLY A 164 2.38 15.01 -1.77
N PHE A 165 1.66 15.67 -0.87
CA PHE A 165 0.25 16.05 -1.07
C PHE A 165 0.09 16.95 -2.30
N LEU A 166 1.01 17.91 -2.50
CA LEU A 166 1.10 18.72 -3.71
C LEU A 166 1.33 17.89 -4.97
N PHE A 167 2.13 16.82 -4.90
CA PHE A 167 2.35 15.93 -6.06
C PHE A 167 1.11 15.09 -6.37
N ALA A 168 0.41 14.58 -5.36
CA ALA A 168 -0.85 13.87 -5.54
C ALA A 168 -1.97 14.79 -6.05
N SER A 169 -2.08 16.02 -5.53
CA SER A 169 -2.99 17.05 -6.04
C SER A 169 -2.61 17.53 -7.45
N CYS A 170 -1.32 17.55 -7.80
CA CYS A 170 -0.85 17.92 -9.14
C CYS A 170 -1.12 16.80 -10.16
N VAL A 171 -0.90 15.53 -9.80
CA VAL A 171 -1.28 14.38 -10.62
C VAL A 171 -2.80 14.31 -10.77
N HIS A 172 -3.57 14.57 -9.70
CA HIS A 172 -5.04 14.69 -9.77
C HIS A 172 -5.47 15.85 -10.68
N GLY A 173 -4.81 17.01 -10.62
CA GLY A 173 -5.08 18.15 -11.50
C GLY A 173 -4.74 17.89 -12.98
N ILE A 174 -3.70 17.09 -13.26
CA ILE A 174 -3.35 16.65 -14.62
C ILE A 174 -4.36 15.59 -15.11
N TRP A 175 -4.81 14.69 -14.25
CA TRP A 175 -5.79 13.65 -14.59
C TRP A 175 -7.19 14.24 -14.82
N ARG A 176 -7.63 15.20 -13.99
CA ARG A 176 -8.86 16.00 -14.17
C ARG A 176 -8.87 16.72 -15.52
N LYS A 177 -7.72 17.25 -15.96
CA LYS A 177 -7.56 17.88 -17.29
C LYS A 177 -7.57 16.90 -18.47
N THR A 178 -7.22 15.64 -18.25
CA THR A 178 -7.01 14.67 -19.35
C THR A 178 -8.20 13.71 -19.53
N TYR A 179 -8.90 13.36 -18.45
CA TYR A 179 -9.95 12.33 -18.46
C TYR A 179 -11.31 12.80 -17.93
N GLY A 180 -11.44 14.02 -17.41
CA GLY A 180 -12.72 14.62 -17.04
C GLY A 180 -13.54 13.87 -15.97
N ALA A 181 -12.97 12.87 -15.31
CA ALA A 181 -13.63 12.09 -14.26
C ALA A 181 -13.09 12.49 -12.89
N ASP A 182 -13.90 13.23 -12.13
CA ASP A 182 -13.69 13.46 -10.70
C ASP A 182 -14.10 12.19 -9.94
N TRP A 183 -13.15 11.58 -9.24
CA TRP A 183 -13.51 10.72 -8.12
C TRP A 183 -13.67 11.63 -6.92
N GLY A 184 -14.92 11.99 -6.62
CA GLY A 184 -15.29 12.91 -5.54
C GLY A 184 -14.66 12.53 -4.20
N TRP A 185 -13.63 13.30 -3.81
CA TRP A 185 -13.05 13.34 -2.46
C TRP A 185 -12.86 14.80 -2.01
N GLU A 186 -13.74 15.70 -2.45
CA GLU A 186 -13.86 17.06 -1.91
C GLU A 186 -15.14 17.18 -1.08
#